data_AF-A0A495SBN8-F1
#
_entry.id   AF-A0A495SBN8-F1
#
_cell.length_a   1.000
_cell.length_b   1.000
_cell.length_c   1.000
_cell.angle_alpha   90.00
_cell.angle_beta   90.00
_cell.angle_gamma   90.00
#
_symmetry.space_group_name_H-M   'P 1'
#
loop_
_entity.id
_entity.type
_entity.pdbx_description
1 polymer ?
#
loop_
_entity_poly.entity_id
_entity_poly.type
_entity_poly.pdbx_seq_one_letter_code
_entity_poly.pdbx_strand_id
1 'polypeptide(L)'
;MVIDFKNIHLGSLINQLIKERDLEIDRVCKFMKCTDEELAAILSREFLESNLILKFSILLEYDFFRIYSHHLILYSPPSNMSYNQNTNVSSLPQFKKNLYTKEIINFILELINIGEKTKQQVIDEYKIPKTTLYKWISKYKTEIHKIN
;
A
#
# COMPACT_ATOMS: atom_id res chain seq x y z
N MET A 1 -0.09 -2.03 -13.10
CA MET A 1 0.55 -3.11 -12.32
C MET A 1 -0.11 -3.11 -10.96
N VAL A 2 -0.59 -4.26 -10.51
CA VAL A 2 -1.27 -4.41 -9.23
C VAL A 2 -0.21 -4.64 -8.14
N ILE A 3 -0.16 -3.80 -7.11
CA ILE A 3 0.79 -3.95 -6.01
C ILE A 3 0.34 -5.12 -5.12
N ASP A 4 1.23 -6.09 -4.87
CA ASP A 4 1.00 -7.11 -3.86
C ASP A 4 1.26 -6.54 -2.46
N PHE A 5 0.20 -6.18 -1.75
CA PHE A 5 0.30 -5.70 -0.37
C PHE A 5 0.66 -6.81 0.62
N LYS A 6 0.68 -8.08 0.24
CA LYS A 6 1.04 -9.22 1.11
C LYS A 6 2.54 -9.47 1.10
N ASN A 7 3.15 -9.52 -0.09
CA ASN A 7 4.58 -9.76 -0.27
C ASN A 7 5.24 -8.50 -0.85
N ILE A 8 5.73 -7.65 0.05
CA ILE A 8 6.22 -6.31 -0.29
C ILE A 8 7.72 -6.38 -0.56
N HIS A 9 8.13 -6.19 -1.82
CA HIS A 9 9.54 -6.01 -2.18
C HIS A 9 9.87 -4.52 -2.38
N LEU A 10 10.29 -3.85 -1.31
CA LEU A 10 10.36 -2.38 -1.29
C LEU A 10 11.43 -1.80 -2.22
N GLY A 11 12.61 -2.42 -2.32
CA GLY A 11 13.67 -1.95 -3.21
C GLY A 11 13.22 -1.89 -4.68
N SER A 12 12.49 -2.91 -5.15
CA SER A 12 11.91 -2.96 -6.49
C SER A 12 10.88 -1.86 -6.72
N LEU A 13 10.00 -1.59 -5.75
CA LEU A 13 8.99 -0.53 -5.86
C LEU A 13 9.63 0.86 -5.92
N ILE A 14 10.68 1.09 -5.12
CA ILE A 14 11.47 2.33 -5.17
C ILE A 14 12.15 2.48 -6.53
N ASN A 15 12.81 1.42 -7.03
CA ASN A 15 13.48 1.42 -8.32
C ASN A 15 12.50 1.71 -9.47
N GLN A 16 11.32 1.11 -9.42
CA GLN A 16 10.26 1.38 -10.38
C GLN A 16 9.88 2.86 -10.38
N LEU A 17 9.63 3.45 -9.21
CA LEU A 17 9.23 4.85 -9.13
C LEU A 17 10.34 5.82 -9.55
N ILE A 18 11.61 5.48 -9.28
CA ILE A 18 12.78 6.22 -9.81
C ILE A 18 12.73 6.26 -11.35
N LYS A 19 12.49 5.10 -11.98
CA LYS A 19 12.39 4.98 -13.45
C LYS A 19 11.18 5.70 -14.03
N GLU A 20 10.01 5.56 -13.40
CA GLU A 20 8.78 6.24 -13.83
C GLU A 20 8.88 7.77 -13.78
N ARG A 21 9.72 8.30 -12.88
CA ARG A 21 9.98 9.72 -12.74
C ARG A 21 11.21 10.22 -13.50
N ASP A 22 11.86 9.32 -14.24
CA ASP A 22 13.07 9.62 -15.03
C ASP A 22 14.16 10.33 -14.21
N LEU A 23 14.38 9.86 -12.97
CA LEU A 23 15.39 10.43 -12.09
C LEU A 23 16.77 9.85 -12.41
N GLU A 24 17.73 10.73 -12.68
CA GLU A 24 19.13 10.36 -12.85
C GLU A 24 19.69 9.69 -11.58
N ILE A 25 20.38 8.57 -11.76
CA ILE A 25 20.99 7.79 -10.68
C ILE A 25 21.95 8.65 -9.85
N ASP A 26 22.78 9.47 -10.49
CA ASP A 26 23.69 10.41 -9.82
C ASP A 26 22.97 11.34 -8.84
N ARG A 27 21.78 11.82 -9.22
CA ARG A 27 20.95 12.68 -8.36
C ARG A 27 20.41 11.91 -7.17
N VAL A 28 19.98 10.67 -7.37
CA VAL A 28 19.50 9.79 -6.30
C VAL A 28 20.65 9.49 -5.34
N CYS A 29 21.80 9.03 -5.83
CA CYS A 29 22.99 8.75 -5.05
C CYS A 29 23.45 9.96 -4.24
N LYS A 30 23.46 11.17 -4.85
CA LYS A 30 23.80 12.42 -4.16
C LYS A 30 22.85 12.74 -3.00
N PHE A 31 21.54 12.56 -3.17
CA PHE A 31 20.57 12.79 -2.11
C PHE A 31 20.69 11.74 -0.99
N MET A 32 20.85 10.47 -1.39
CA MET A 32 20.96 9.35 -0.47
C MET A 32 22.30 9.30 0.28
N LYS A 33 23.32 9.96 -0.28
CA LYS A 33 24.73 9.94 0.14
C LYS A 33 25.32 8.54 0.08
N CYS A 34 25.15 7.88 -1.06
CA CYS A 34 25.67 6.54 -1.34
C CYS A 34 26.31 6.48 -2.73
N THR A 35 27.05 5.41 -3.02
CA THR A 35 27.53 5.11 -4.38
C THR A 35 26.46 4.41 -5.22
N ASP A 36 26.72 4.26 -6.51
CA ASP A 36 25.85 3.53 -7.43
C ASP A 36 25.73 2.05 -7.04
N GLU A 37 26.84 1.44 -6.60
CA GLU A 37 26.84 0.05 -6.14
C GLU A 37 26.02 -0.11 -4.84
N GLU A 38 26.17 0.83 -3.91
CA GLU A 38 25.38 0.85 -2.68
C GLU A 38 23.90 1.06 -2.97
N LEU A 39 23.56 1.96 -3.90
CA LEU A 39 22.18 2.18 -4.33
C LEU A 39 21.61 0.91 -4.98
N ALA A 40 22.35 0.27 -5.88
CA ALA A 40 21.93 -0.98 -6.51
C ALA A 40 21.66 -2.08 -5.47
N ALA A 41 22.54 -2.22 -4.48
CA ALA A 41 22.37 -3.15 -3.37
C ALA A 41 21.15 -2.81 -2.49
N ILE A 42 20.86 -1.52 -2.27
CA ILE A 42 19.65 -1.08 -1.56
C ILE A 42 18.40 -1.46 -2.38
N LEU A 43 18.40 -1.18 -3.68
CA LEU A 43 17.25 -1.42 -4.55
C LEU A 43 16.97 -2.91 -4.81
N SER A 44 17.94 -3.80 -4.57
CA SER A 44 17.72 -5.26 -4.65
C SER A 44 17.13 -5.87 -3.37
N ARG A 45 16.95 -5.11 -2.29
CA ARG A 45 16.45 -5.63 -1.02
C ARG A 45 14.92 -5.65 -0.96
N GLU A 46 14.38 -6.72 -0.39
CA GLU A 46 12.95 -6.83 -0.09
C GLU A 46 12.54 -5.87 1.02
N PHE A 47 13.35 -5.78 2.08
CA PHE A 47 13.13 -4.94 3.25
C PHE A 47 14.23 -3.89 3.41
N LEU A 48 13.83 -2.68 3.84
CA LEU A 48 14.73 -1.57 4.10
C LEU A 48 14.51 -1.01 5.51
N GLU A 49 15.56 -0.42 6.06
CA GLU A 49 15.51 0.31 7.32
C GLU A 49 14.64 1.57 7.17
N SER A 50 13.82 1.89 8.18
CA SER A 50 12.83 2.99 8.10
C SER A 50 13.41 4.36 7.75
N ASN A 51 14.67 4.62 8.10
CA ASN A 51 15.38 5.85 7.71
C ASN A 51 15.64 5.93 6.20
N LEU A 52 15.92 4.81 5.52
CA LEU A 52 16.02 4.77 4.07
C LEU A 52 14.65 4.97 3.43
N ILE A 53 13.62 4.30 3.95
CA ILE A 53 12.23 4.44 3.48
C ILE A 53 11.80 5.90 3.55
N LEU A 54 12.07 6.59 4.65
CA LEU A 54 11.75 8.00 4.82
C LEU A 54 12.49 8.89 3.82
N LYS A 55 13.79 8.66 3.62
CA LYS A 55 14.58 9.43 2.63
C LYS A 55 14.03 9.25 1.22
N PHE A 56 13.75 8.02 0.79
CA PHE A 56 13.14 7.76 -0.51
C PHE A 56 11.73 8.35 -0.60
N SER A 57 10.96 8.32 0.49
CA SER A 57 9.62 8.94 0.51
C SER A 57 9.67 10.44 0.27
N ILE A 58 10.68 11.12 0.83
CA ILE A 58 10.92 12.55 0.61
C ILE A 58 11.40 12.80 -0.82
N LEU A 59 12.43 12.07 -1.26
CA LEU A 59 13.03 12.24 -2.60
C LEU A 59 12.00 12.00 -3.72
N LEU A 60 11.18 10.97 -3.55
CA LEU A 60 10.20 10.51 -4.53
C LEU A 60 8.79 11.01 -4.20
N GLU A 61 8.62 11.96 -3.28
CA GLU A 61 7.31 12.53 -2.89
C GLU A 61 6.20 11.47 -2.83
N TYR A 62 6.50 10.33 -2.23
CA TYR A 62 5.64 9.15 -2.21
C TYR A 62 5.73 8.49 -0.84
N ASP A 63 4.58 8.32 -0.18
CA ASP A 63 4.53 7.74 1.16
C ASP A 63 4.58 6.20 1.08
N PHE A 64 5.80 5.65 1.11
CA PHE A 64 6.01 4.20 1.09
C PHE A 64 5.47 3.50 2.35
N PHE A 65 5.24 4.21 3.46
CA PHE A 65 4.65 3.62 4.67
C PHE A 65 3.17 3.26 4.50
N ARG A 66 2.49 3.85 3.52
CA ARG A 66 1.11 3.45 3.18
C ARG A 66 1.01 2.01 2.72
N ILE A 67 2.06 1.46 2.09
CA ILE A 67 2.06 0.06 1.65
C ILE A 67 1.92 -0.86 2.86
N TYR A 68 2.70 -0.61 3.91
CA TYR A 68 2.60 -1.35 5.17
C TYR A 68 1.28 -1.08 5.90
N SER A 69 0.78 0.15 5.86
CA SER A 69 -0.53 0.48 6.44
C SER A 69 -1.66 -0.29 5.74
N HIS A 70 -1.61 -0.40 4.41
CA HIS A 70 -2.55 -1.18 3.62
C HIS A 70 -2.42 -2.68 3.90
N HIS A 71 -1.20 -3.20 4.04
CA HIS A 71 -0.99 -4.58 4.49
C HIS A 71 -1.71 -4.85 5.80
N LEU A 72 -1.52 -3.98 6.81
CA LEU A 72 -2.19 -4.11 8.09
C LEU A 72 -3.72 -4.06 7.93
N ILE A 73 -4.25 -3.16 7.10
CA ILE A 73 -5.70 -3.06 6.89
C ILE A 73 -6.28 -4.32 6.24
N LEU A 74 -5.58 -4.88 5.25
CA LEU A 74 -6.06 -6.00 4.44
C LEU A 74 -5.86 -7.37 5.11
N TYR A 75 -4.81 -7.52 5.91
CA TYR A 75 -4.37 -8.82 6.44
C TYR A 75 -4.34 -8.93 7.96
N SER A 76 -4.66 -7.86 8.71
CA SER A 76 -4.83 -8.00 10.17
C SER A 76 -6.06 -8.84 10.47
N PRO A 77 -6.00 -9.73 11.48
CA PRO A 77 -7.18 -10.47 11.92
C PRO A 77 -8.27 -9.46 12.34
N PRO A 78 -9.55 -9.75 12.07
CA PRO A 78 -10.63 -8.91 12.54
C PRO A 78 -10.50 -8.81 14.06
N SER A 79 -10.25 -7.60 14.56
CA SER A 79 -10.42 -7.34 15.98
C SER A 79 -11.84 -7.77 16.33
N ASN A 80 -11.99 -8.77 17.20
CA ASN A 80 -13.29 -9.11 17.77
C ASN A 80 -13.89 -7.77 18.25
N MET A 81 -14.96 -7.32 17.60
CA MET A 81 -15.66 -6.07 17.96
C MET A 81 -16.08 -6.06 19.44
N SER A 82 -16.00 -7.20 20.12
CA SER A 82 -16.38 -7.43 21.51
C SER A 82 -15.22 -7.71 22.48
N TYR A 83 -13.96 -7.87 22.07
CA TYR A 83 -12.89 -8.21 23.02
C TYR A 83 -12.00 -7.00 23.32
N ASN A 84 -12.27 -6.40 24.49
CA ASN A 84 -11.61 -5.24 25.08
C ASN A 84 -11.96 -3.89 24.46
N GLN A 85 -13.16 -3.40 24.80
CA GLN A 85 -13.37 -1.98 25.11
C GLN A 85 -12.57 -1.58 26.37
N ASN A 86 -11.27 -1.89 26.41
CA ASN A 86 -10.41 -1.30 27.41
C ASN A 86 -10.34 0.18 27.06
N THR A 87 -11.05 0.97 27.87
CA THR A 87 -11.11 2.43 27.96
C THR A 87 -9.76 3.07 28.26
N ASN A 88 -8.66 2.32 28.17
CA ASN A 88 -7.31 2.84 28.24
C ASN A 88 -7.01 3.53 26.91
N VAL A 89 -7.46 4.77 26.82
CA VAL A 89 -7.03 5.74 25.81
C VAL A 89 -5.50 5.72 25.83
N SER A 90 -4.89 5.09 24.82
CA SER A 90 -3.44 5.10 24.69
C SER A 90 -2.97 6.55 24.63
N SER A 91 -1.85 6.86 25.27
CA SER A 91 -1.17 8.16 25.14
C SER A 91 -0.54 8.36 23.76
N LEU A 92 -0.49 7.29 22.94
CA LEU A 92 -0.02 7.37 21.57
C LEU A 92 -1.09 7.97 20.64
N PRO A 93 -0.69 8.55 19.51
CA PRO A 93 -1.61 9.00 18.48
C PRO A 93 -2.60 7.90 18.08
N GLN A 94 -3.88 8.25 18.09
CA GLN A 94 -4.94 7.33 17.69
C GLN A 94 -5.24 7.51 16.21
N PHE A 95 -5.11 6.42 15.45
CA PHE A 95 -5.45 6.37 14.04
C PHE A 95 -6.82 5.74 13.84
N LYS A 96 -7.59 6.23 12.86
CA LYS A 96 -8.92 5.67 12.55
C LYS A 96 -8.77 4.21 12.11
N LYS A 97 -9.47 3.29 12.80
CA LYS A 97 -9.40 1.83 12.56
C LYS A 97 -9.77 1.39 11.13
N ASN A 98 -10.57 2.19 10.41
CA ASN A 98 -11.08 1.86 9.07
C ASN A 98 -10.77 3.00 8.10
N LEU A 99 -9.62 2.95 7.43
CA LEU A 99 -9.34 3.84 6.31
C LEU A 99 -9.15 3.00 5.05
N TYR A 100 -10.26 2.57 4.45
CA TYR A 100 -10.25 2.13 3.06
C TYR A 100 -9.97 3.36 2.21
N THR A 101 -8.69 3.60 1.96
CA THR A 101 -8.20 4.66 1.08
C THR A 101 -8.70 4.43 -0.33
N LYS A 102 -8.70 5.46 -1.19
CA LYS A 102 -9.12 5.32 -2.58
C LYS A 102 -8.25 4.27 -3.29
N GLU A 103 -6.98 4.20 -2.90
CA GLU A 103 -5.98 3.25 -3.36
C GLU A 103 -6.35 1.80 -3.02
N ILE A 104 -6.76 1.51 -1.76
CA ILE A 104 -7.27 0.18 -1.39
C ILE A 104 -8.54 -0.15 -2.19
N ILE A 105 -9.46 0.81 -2.31
CA ILE A 105 -10.71 0.58 -3.06
C ILE A 105 -10.40 0.23 -4.52
N ASN A 106 -9.52 0.98 -5.17
CA ASN A 106 -9.11 0.75 -6.55
C ASN A 106 -8.44 -0.61 -6.71
N PHE A 107 -7.49 -0.96 -5.84
CA PHE A 107 -6.83 -2.28 -5.83
C PHE A 107 -7.87 -3.42 -5.77
N ILE A 108 -8.82 -3.34 -4.85
CA ILE A 108 -9.86 -4.38 -4.69
C ILE A 108 -10.77 -4.45 -5.91
N LEU A 109 -11.16 -3.32 -6.49
CA LEU A 109 -12.02 -3.29 -7.67
C LEU A 109 -11.29 -3.79 -8.91
N GLU A 110 -9.99 -3.52 -9.05
CA GLU A 110 -9.15 -4.01 -10.14
C GLU A 110 -9.06 -5.54 -10.12
N LEU A 111 -8.77 -6.15 -8.96
CA LEU A 111 -8.75 -7.61 -8.78
C LEU A 111 -10.05 -8.30 -9.22
N ILE A 112 -11.20 -7.65 -8.94
CA ILE A 112 -12.51 -8.15 -9.36
C ILE A 112 -12.70 -7.98 -10.88
N ASN A 113 -12.28 -6.85 -11.42
CA ASN A 113 -12.47 -6.51 -12.83
C ASN A 113 -11.64 -7.40 -13.77
N ILE A 114 -10.38 -7.69 -13.41
CA ILE A 114 -9.51 -8.58 -14.18
C ILE A 114 -9.83 -10.07 -13.95
N GLY A 115 -10.79 -10.37 -13.06
CA GLY A 115 -11.21 -11.73 -12.75
C GLY A 115 -10.26 -12.52 -11.86
N GLU A 116 -9.21 -11.89 -11.32
CA GLU A 116 -8.25 -12.53 -10.42
C GLU A 116 -8.91 -13.01 -9.12
N LYS A 117 -9.87 -12.23 -8.60
CA LYS A 117 -10.66 -12.61 -7.43
C LYS A 117 -12.15 -12.37 -7.63
N THR A 118 -12.96 -13.31 -7.15
CA THR A 118 -14.41 -13.14 -7.04
C THR A 118 -14.76 -12.20 -5.89
N LYS A 119 -15.98 -11.62 -5.94
CA LYS A 119 -16.52 -10.80 -4.84
C LYS A 119 -16.51 -11.56 -3.50
N GLN A 120 -16.77 -12.88 -3.53
CA GLN A 120 -16.77 -13.71 -2.33
C GLN A 120 -15.36 -13.89 -1.78
N GLN A 121 -14.37 -14.19 -2.62
CA GLN A 121 -12.97 -14.25 -2.21
C GLN A 121 -12.48 -12.93 -1.62
N VAL A 122 -12.87 -11.78 -2.19
CA VAL A 122 -12.53 -10.46 -1.63
C VAL A 122 -13.13 -10.27 -0.22
N ILE A 123 -14.39 -10.65 -0.02
CA ILE A 123 -15.05 -10.57 1.30
C ILE A 123 -14.34 -11.47 2.31
N ASP A 124 -14.00 -12.69 1.91
CA ASP A 124 -13.45 -13.70 2.82
C ASP A 124 -11.97 -13.44 3.14
N GLU A 125 -11.17 -13.00 2.17
CA GLU A 125 -9.73 -12.81 2.30
C GLU A 125 -9.37 -11.47 2.94
N TYR A 126 -9.99 -10.38 2.47
CA TYR A 126 -9.69 -9.03 2.95
C TYR A 126 -10.65 -8.54 4.03
N LYS A 127 -11.60 -9.40 4.45
CA LYS A 127 -12.60 -9.12 5.48
C LYS A 127 -13.42 -7.85 5.21
N ILE A 128 -13.58 -7.49 3.94
CA ILE A 128 -14.37 -6.33 3.53
C ILE A 128 -15.85 -6.69 3.67
N PRO A 129 -16.64 -5.96 4.49
CA PRO A 129 -18.04 -6.27 4.64
C PRO A 129 -18.77 -6.24 3.30
N LYS A 130 -19.66 -7.22 3.05
CA LYS A 130 -20.44 -7.33 1.80
C LYS A 130 -21.09 -6.00 1.41
N THR A 131 -21.73 -5.32 2.37
CA THR A 131 -22.40 -4.04 2.12
C THR A 131 -21.41 -2.95 1.70
N THR A 132 -20.19 -2.93 2.26
CA THR A 132 -19.11 -2.01 1.88
C THR A 132 -18.61 -2.28 0.46
N LEU A 133 -18.31 -3.54 0.13
CA LEU A 133 -17.81 -3.90 -1.21
C LEU A 133 -18.84 -3.53 -2.31
N TYR A 134 -20.12 -3.85 -2.08
CA TYR A 134 -21.17 -3.53 -3.06
C TYR A 134 -21.38 -2.01 -3.21
N LYS A 135 -21.22 -1.22 -2.13
CA LYS A 135 -21.22 0.24 -2.22
C LYS A 135 -20.07 0.75 -3.08
N TRP A 136 -18.87 0.19 -2.95
CA TRP A 136 -17.73 0.57 -3.80
C TRP A 136 -17.98 0.23 -5.27
N ILE A 137 -18.42 -1.00 -5.55
CA ILE A 137 -18.72 -1.42 -6.92
C ILE A 137 -19.75 -0.49 -7.55
N SER A 138 -20.82 -0.13 -6.83
CA SER A 138 -21.84 0.79 -7.33
C SER A 138 -21.29 2.20 -7.57
N LYS A 139 -20.54 2.74 -6.59
CA LYS A 139 -20.01 4.11 -6.63
C LYS A 139 -18.94 4.30 -7.71
N TYR A 140 -18.08 3.31 -7.91
CA TYR A 140 -16.90 3.42 -8.77
C TYR A 140 -17.05 2.70 -10.12
N LYS A 141 -18.19 2.04 -10.39
CA LYS A 141 -18.49 1.39 -11.69
C LYS A 141 -18.31 2.35 -12.89
N THR A 142 -18.69 3.61 -12.69
CA THR A 142 -18.70 4.64 -13.73
C THR A 142 -17.31 5.22 -14.01
N GLU A 143 -16.36 5.12 -13.07
CA GLU A 143 -14.98 5.63 -13.24
C GLU A 143 -14.12 4.64 -14.04
N ILE A 144 -14.35 3.33 -13.90
CA ILE A 144 -13.59 2.27 -14.59
C ILE A 144 -13.86 2.28 -16.10
N HIS A 145 -15.07 2.62 -16.55
CA HIS A 145 -15.43 2.69 -17.97
C HIS A 145 -14.88 3.93 -18.71
N LYS A 146 -14.19 4.85 -18.03
CA LYS A 146 -13.59 6.05 -18.66
C LYS A 146 -12.10 5.92 -18.95
N ILE A 147 -11.46 4.84 -18.49
CA ILE A 147 -10.00 4.63 -18.58
C ILE A 147 -9.65 3.53 -19.62
N ASN A 148 -10.67 2.83 -20.14
CA ASN A 148 -10.57 1.96 -21.32
C ASN A 148 -11.11 2.68 -22.55
#